data_AF-A0A7K3GDS4-F1
#
_entry.id   AF-A0A7K3GDS4-F1
#
_cell.length_a   1.000
_cell.length_b   1.000
_cell.length_c   1.000
_cell.angle_alpha   90.00
_cell.angle_beta   90.00
_cell.angle_gamma   90.00
#
_symmetry.space_group_name_H-M   'P 1'
#
loop_
_entity.id
_entity.type
_entity.pdbx_description
1 polymer ?
#
loop_
_entity_poly.entity_id
_entity_poly.type
_entity_poly.pdbx_seq_one_letter_code
_entity_poly.pdbx_strand_id
1 'polypeptide(L)' 'MDLLDYTPEPAPEPDRTPRYRPTVEPPTTVADCRADYEAAARIRAELDKQQKRRNT' A
#
# COMPACT_ATOMS: atom_id res chain seq x y z
N MET A 1 44.77 18.33 33.43
CA MET A 1 43.44 17.69 33.48
C MET A 1 42.98 17.60 32.03
N ASP A 2 43.31 16.49 31.36
CA ASP A 2 43.03 16.30 29.94
C ASP A 2 41.56 15.97 29.75
N LEU A 3 40.85 16.85 29.04
CA LEU A 3 39.42 16.74 28.73
C LEU A 3 39.16 15.91 27.45
N LEU A 4 40.17 15.16 26.99
CA LEU A 4 40.22 14.58 25.63
C LEU A 4 40.04 13.05 25.58
N ASP A 5 39.93 12.37 26.72
CA ASP A 5 39.88 10.90 26.77
C ASP A 5 38.45 10.35 26.90
N TYR A 6 37.47 11.05 26.31
CA TYR A 6 36.10 10.55 26.22
C TYR A 6 35.93 9.70 24.96
N THR A 7 36.03 8.38 25.10
CA THR A 7 35.51 7.44 24.11
C THR A 7 34.02 7.18 24.40
N PRO A 8 33.09 7.60 23.52
CA PRO A 8 31.67 7.29 23.69
C PRO A 8 31.47 5.77 23.59
N GLU A 9 30.68 5.22 24.51
CA GLU A 9 30.28 3.81 24.45
C GLU A 9 29.52 3.52 23.14
N PRO A 10 29.73 2.35 22.53
CA PRO A 10 28.98 1.97 21.34
C PRO A 10 27.49 1.83 21.69
N ALA A 11 26.65 2.48 20.88
CA ALA A 11 25.20 2.33 21.01
C ALA A 11 24.80 0.85 20.79
N PRO A 12 23.79 0.35 21.52
CA PRO A 12 23.27 -0.99 21.28
C PRO A 12 22.74 -1.12 19.85
N GLU A 13 22.83 -2.32 19.28
CA GLU A 13 22.26 -2.59 17.97
C GLU A 13 20.74 -2.34 17.96
N PRO A 14 20.19 -1.82 16.86
CA PRO A 14 18.75 -1.64 16.74
C PRO A 14 18.03 -2.99 16.73
N ASP A 15 16.90 -3.07 17.42
CA ASP A 15 15.99 -4.23 17.37
C ASP A 15 15.44 -4.41 15.95
N ARG A 16 15.78 -5.55 15.32
CA ARG A 16 15.34 -5.92 13.97
C ARG A 16 14.11 -6.83 13.96
N THR A 17 13.51 -7.10 15.11
CA THR A 17 12.33 -7.96 15.21
C THR A 17 11.17 -7.31 14.45
N PRO A 18 10.58 -7.98 13.45
CA PRO A 18 9.38 -7.48 12.78
C PRO A 18 8.25 -7.30 13.79
N ARG A 19 7.73 -6.08 13.90
CA ARG A 19 6.59 -5.77 14.77
C ARG A 19 5.32 -5.79 13.93
N TYR A 20 4.29 -6.46 14.43
CA TYR A 20 2.95 -6.36 13.85
C TYR A 20 2.49 -4.90 13.91
N ARG A 21 2.09 -4.36 12.75
CA ARG A 21 1.56 -3.00 12.62
C ARG A 21 0.12 -3.10 12.14
N PRO A 22 -0.89 -2.86 13.00
CA PRO A 22 -2.30 -3.01 12.64
C PRO A 22 -2.76 -2.01 11.56
N THR A 23 -1.99 -0.95 11.32
CA THR A 23 -2.25 0.07 10.30
C THR A 23 -1.77 -0.31 8.90
N VAL A 24 -1.04 -1.42 8.75
CA VAL A 24 -0.64 -1.89 7.42
C VAL A 24 -1.73 -2.82 6.93
N GLU A 25 -2.55 -2.33 6.00
CA GLU A 25 -3.53 -3.16 5.32
C GLU A 25 -2.83 -4.32 4.60
N PRO A 26 -3.42 -5.53 4.62
CA PRO A 26 -2.88 -6.64 3.86
C PRO A 26 -2.87 -6.30 2.37
N PRO A 27 -1.95 -6.88 1.59
CA PRO A 27 -1.98 -6.71 0.14
C PRO A 27 -3.33 -7.22 -0.40
N THR A 28 -3.88 -6.49 -1.36
CA THR A 28 -5.10 -6.88 -2.09
C THR A 28 -4.95 -8.28 -2.67
N THR A 29 -5.97 -9.12 -2.55
CA THR A 29 -5.91 -10.47 -3.10
C THR A 29 -6.18 -10.48 -4.60
N VAL A 30 -5.73 -11.52 -5.30
CA VAL A 30 -6.03 -11.71 -6.74
C VAL A 30 -7.55 -11.79 -6.98
N ALA A 31 -8.30 -12.35 -6.03
CA ALA A 31 -9.75 -12.44 -6.11
C ALA A 31 -10.41 -11.06 -6.07
N ASP A 32 -9.94 -10.18 -5.19
CA ASP A 32 -10.42 -8.80 -5.09
C ASP A 32 -10.12 -8.02 -6.36
N CYS A 33 -8.89 -8.13 -6.89
CA CYS A 33 -8.54 -7.51 -8.17
C CYS A 33 -9.44 -7.99 -9.32
N ARG A 34 -9.76 -9.29 -9.35
CA ARG A 34 -10.67 -9.84 -10.37
C ARG A 34 -12.08 -9.24 -10.25
N ALA A 35 -12.61 -9.14 -9.04
CA ALA A 35 -13.91 -8.54 -8.79
C ALA A 35 -13.95 -7.08 -9.25
N ASP A 36 -12.89 -6.32 -8.99
CA ASP A 36 -12.76 -4.92 -9.43
C ASP A 36 -12.75 -4.80 -10.96
N TYR A 37 -12.01 -5.68 -11.66
CA TYR A 37 -12.00 -5.67 -13.12
C TYR A 37 -13.36 -6.02 -13.73
N GLU A 38 -14.08 -6.98 -13.15
CA GLU A 38 -15.43 -7.36 -13.58
C GLU A 38 -16.42 -6.20 -13.37
N ALA A 39 -16.33 -5.50 -12.23
CA ALA A 39 -17.14 -4.31 -11.96
C ALA A 39 -16.83 -3.18 -12.95
N ALA A 40 -15.55 -2.88 -13.18
CA ALA A 40 -15.11 -1.86 -14.12
C ALA A 40 -15.56 -2.16 -15.56
N ALA A 41 -15.51 -3.43 -15.97
CA ALA A 41 -16.01 -3.85 -17.28
C ALA A 41 -17.52 -3.59 -17.43
N ARG A 42 -18.30 -3.88 -16.39
CA ARG A 42 -19.75 -3.60 -16.36
C ARG A 42 -20.06 -2.12 -16.51
N ILE A 43 -19.33 -1.27 -15.77
CA ILE A 43 -19.49 0.19 -15.81
C ILE A 43 -19.18 0.71 -17.22
N ARG A 44 -18.07 0.28 -17.83
CA ARG A 44 -17.71 0.69 -19.20
C ARG A 44 -18.79 0.32 -20.20
N ALA A 45 -19.29 -0.91 -20.14
CA ALA A 45 -20.36 -1.36 -21.04
C ALA A 45 -21.64 -0.53 -20.90
N GLU A 46 -21.96 -0.07 -19.69
CA GLU A 46 -23.14 0.75 -19.46
C GLU A 46 -22.95 2.19 -19.97
N LEU A 47 -21.78 2.79 -19.72
CA LEU A 47 -21.42 4.10 -20.24
C LEU A 47 -21.45 4.12 -21.78
N ASP A 48 -20.94 3.08 -22.43
CA ASP A 48 -20.97 2.96 -23.90
C ASP A 48 -22.39 2.97 -24.44
N LYS A 49 -23.33 2.27 -23.79
CA LYS A 49 -24.75 2.28 -24.19
C LYS A 49 -25.35 3.68 -24.06
N GLN A 50 -25.08 4.36 -22.95
CA GLN A 50 -25.60 5.70 -22.69
C GLN A 50 -25.06 6.71 -23.70
N GLN A 51 -23.76 6.64 -24.03
CA GLN A 51 -23.14 7.50 -25.02
C GLN A 51 -23.71 7.27 -26.42
N LYS A 52 -23.93 6.01 -26.83
CA LYS A 52 -24.59 5.68 -28.11
C LYS A 52 -25.99 6.28 -28.20
N ARG A 53 -26.78 6.14 -27.14
CA ARG A 53 -28.14 6.72 -27.07
C ARG A 53 -28.17 8.24 -27.12
N ARG A 54 -27.15 8.91 -26.56
CA ARG A 54 -27.06 10.38 -26.58
C ARG A 54 -26.65 10.93 -27.95
N ASN A 55 -25.89 10.17 -28.72
CA ASN A 55 -25.32 10.59 -30.00
C ASN A 55 -26.18 10.19 -31.22
N THR A 56 -27.37 9.61 -30.99
CA THR A 56 -28.36 9.27 -32.02
C THR A 56 -29.59 10.15 -31.82
#